data_AF-A0A6N6PRW2-F1
#
_entry.id   AF-A0A6N6PRW2-F1
#
_cell.length_a   1.000
_cell.length_b   1.000
_cell.length_c   1.000
_cell.angle_alpha   90.00
_cell.angle_beta   90.00
_cell.angle_gamma   90.00
#
_symmetry.space_group_name_H-M   'P 1'
#
loop_
_entity.id
_entity.type
_entity.pdbx_description
1 polymer ?
#
loop_
_entity_poly.entity_id
_entity_poly.type
_entity_poly.pdbx_seq_one_letter_code
_entity_poly.pdbx_strand_id
1 'polypeptide(L)'
;MGLFDFIRGQLLEIIEWTDDSRDTLSFRFPDEDKAIKRAAQLIVRESQVVQFVYLGQYGDLFGPGKHTLTTDNIPLLTALASWKYGFESPFKADVYYITTRVFSGNKWGTQNPFMLRDQDL
;
A
#
# COMPACT_ATOMS: atom_id res chain seq x y z
N MET A 1 -15.16 28.83 6.84
CA MET A 1 -13.91 29.32 7.45
C MET A 1 -14.06 29.34 8.96
N GLY A 2 -13.48 28.38 9.67
CA GLY A 2 -13.16 28.53 11.09
C GLY A 2 -13.74 27.47 12.02
N LEU A 3 -12.85 26.81 12.78
CA LEU A 3 -13.06 25.84 13.86
C LEU A 3 -13.58 24.43 13.52
N PHE A 4 -14.73 24.27 12.86
CA PHE A 4 -15.28 22.91 12.65
C PHE A 4 -14.50 22.07 11.63
N ASP A 5 -13.93 22.69 10.59
CA ASP A 5 -13.00 22.01 9.65
C ASP A 5 -11.68 21.61 10.32
N PHE A 6 -11.24 22.38 11.33
CA PHE A 6 -9.99 22.10 12.05
C PHE A 6 -10.11 20.86 12.95
N ILE A 7 -11.27 20.67 13.59
CA ILE A 7 -11.54 19.48 14.41
C ILE A 7 -11.80 18.25 13.54
N ARG A 8 -12.42 18.41 12.36
CA ARG A 8 -12.61 17.31 11.39
C ARG A 8 -11.29 16.88 10.74
N GLY A 9 -10.28 17.75 10.71
CA GLY A 9 -8.92 17.46 10.24
C GLY A 9 -8.15 16.46 11.10
N GLN A 10 -8.45 16.40 12.41
CA GLN A 10 -7.79 15.53 13.40
C GLN A 10 -8.50 14.18 13.62
N LEU A 11 -9.46 13.81 12.77
CA LEU A 11 -10.04 12.48 12.83
C LEU A 11 -8.97 11.45 12.47
N LEU A 12 -8.85 10.41 13.32
CA LEU A 12 -8.06 9.21 13.07
C LEU A 12 -8.37 8.70 11.67
N GLU A 13 -7.39 8.79 10.76
CA GLU A 13 -7.50 8.28 9.41
C GLU A 13 -7.32 6.77 9.47
N ILE A 14 -8.33 6.03 9.00
CA ILE A 14 -8.25 4.56 8.88
C ILE A 14 -8.03 4.26 7.41
N ILE A 15 -6.85 3.73 7.10
CA ILE A 15 -6.50 3.25 5.78
C ILE A 15 -6.81 1.75 5.78
N GLU A 16 -7.87 1.38 5.08
CA GLU A 16 -8.25 -0.02 4.88
C GLU A 16 -8.76 -0.25 3.46
N TRP A 17 -8.63 -1.49 2.99
CA TRP A 17 -9.24 -1.93 1.75
C TRP A 17 -9.89 -3.30 1.91
N THR A 18 -11.16 -3.41 1.53
CA THR A 18 -11.88 -4.67 1.36
C THR A 18 -11.89 -5.03 -0.12
N ASP A 19 -11.22 -6.13 -0.46
CA ASP A 19 -11.27 -6.67 -1.82
C ASP A 19 -12.60 -7.41 -2.03
N ASP A 20 -13.53 -6.78 -2.74
CA ASP A 20 -14.78 -7.41 -3.17
C ASP A 20 -14.63 -8.12 -4.53
N SER A 21 -13.48 -7.96 -5.19
CA SER A 21 -13.23 -8.58 -6.49
C SER A 21 -12.58 -9.96 -6.36
N ARG A 22 -12.57 -10.72 -7.46
CA ARG A 22 -11.85 -12.01 -7.56
C ARG A 22 -10.57 -11.94 -8.40
N ASP A 23 -10.31 -10.81 -9.03
CA ASP A 23 -9.24 -10.63 -10.04
C ASP A 23 -8.26 -9.49 -9.73
N THR A 24 -8.46 -8.76 -8.63
CA THR A 24 -7.63 -7.58 -8.31
C THR A 24 -6.32 -8.02 -7.65
N LEU A 25 -5.21 -7.86 -8.39
CA LEU A 25 -3.85 -8.13 -7.91
C LEU A 25 -3.29 -7.01 -7.04
N SER A 26 -3.57 -5.76 -7.41
CA SER A 26 -3.08 -4.59 -6.70
C SER A 26 -4.12 -3.47 -6.73
N PHE A 27 -4.30 -2.82 -5.59
CA PHE A 27 -5.19 -1.67 -5.43
C PHE A 27 -4.39 -0.49 -4.84
N ARG A 28 -4.42 0.65 -5.52
CA ARG A 28 -3.85 1.89 -4.98
C ARG A 28 -4.92 2.62 -4.18
N PHE A 29 -4.65 2.88 -2.91
CA PHE A 29 -5.57 3.61 -2.04
C PHE A 29 -5.84 5.01 -2.61
N PRO A 30 -7.10 5.39 -2.84
CA PRO A 30 -7.46 6.69 -3.40
C PRO A 30 -7.40 7.74 -2.29
N ASP A 31 -6.23 8.35 -2.12
CA ASP A 31 -6.07 9.55 -1.30
C ASP A 31 -5.83 10.75 -2.24
N GLU A 32 -6.75 11.71 -2.26
CA GLU A 32 -6.69 12.89 -3.13
C GLU A 32 -5.50 13.79 -2.79
N ASP A 33 -5.14 13.89 -1.50
CA ASP A 33 -4.03 14.72 -1.02
C ASP A 33 -2.73 13.92 -0.84
N LYS A 34 -2.84 12.57 -0.88
CA LYS A 34 -1.78 11.58 -0.61
C LYS A 34 -1.11 11.75 0.76
N ALA A 35 -1.76 12.51 1.63
CA ALA A 35 -1.22 13.08 2.84
C ALA A 35 -1.60 12.18 4.01
N ILE A 36 -0.73 11.22 4.34
CA ILE A 36 -0.98 10.31 5.46
C ILE A 36 -0.92 11.10 6.76
N LYS A 37 -2.05 11.19 7.47
CA LYS A 37 -2.13 11.90 8.74
C LYS A 37 -1.38 11.18 9.85
N ARG A 38 -0.91 11.94 10.83
CA ARG A 38 -0.26 11.38 12.03
C ARG A 38 -1.23 10.48 12.79
N ALA A 39 -0.72 9.36 13.28
CA ALA A 39 -1.47 8.33 14.01
C ALA A 39 -2.56 7.61 13.18
N ALA A 40 -2.47 7.67 11.85
CA ALA A 40 -3.34 6.88 10.98
C ALA A 40 -3.22 5.39 11.30
N GLN A 41 -4.33 4.68 11.20
CA GLN A 41 -4.43 3.25 11.43
C GLN A 41 -4.45 2.54 10.08
N LEU A 42 -3.43 1.73 9.82
CA LEU A 42 -3.37 0.86 8.66
C LEU A 42 -3.92 -0.51 9.04
N ILE A 43 -4.96 -0.95 8.36
CA ILE A 43 -5.55 -2.28 8.56
C ILE A 43 -5.23 -3.13 7.33
N VAL A 44 -4.41 -4.15 7.53
CA VAL A 44 -4.03 -5.12 6.49
C VAL A 44 -4.73 -6.44 6.77
N ARG A 45 -5.47 -6.96 5.79
CA ARG A 45 -6.17 -8.24 5.93
C ARG A 45 -5.22 -9.40 5.65
N GLU A 46 -5.57 -10.61 6.11
CA GLU A 46 -4.74 -11.82 6.00
C GLU A 46 -4.25 -12.15 4.58
N SER A 47 -5.09 -11.87 3.57
CA SER A 47 -4.80 -12.13 2.15
C SER A 47 -4.18 -10.94 1.42
N GLN A 48 -3.63 -9.97 2.16
CA GLN A 48 -3.09 -8.73 1.64
C GLN A 48 -1.75 -8.39 2.27
N VAL A 49 -0.94 -7.66 1.52
CA VAL A 49 0.22 -6.92 2.03
C VAL A 49 0.13 -5.49 1.54
N VAL A 50 0.68 -4.55 2.29
CA VAL A 50 0.66 -3.12 1.92
C VAL A 50 2.07 -2.62 1.66
N GLN A 51 2.30 -2.08 0.48
CA GLN A 51 3.55 -1.47 0.06
C GLN A 51 3.40 0.05 0.00
N PHE A 52 4.29 0.75 0.69
CA PHE A 52 4.40 2.20 0.59
C PHE A 52 5.33 2.57 -0.55
N VAL A 53 4.97 3.58 -1.33
CA VAL A 53 5.79 4.12 -2.41
C VAL A 53 5.93 5.63 -2.22
N TYR A 54 7.17 6.10 -2.11
CA TYR A 54 7.49 7.52 -1.91
C TYR A 54 8.39 8.00 -3.04
N LEU A 55 7.96 9.02 -3.79
CA LEU A 55 8.71 9.58 -4.94
C LEU A 55 9.21 8.49 -5.92
N GLY A 56 8.45 7.42 -6.10
CA GLY A 56 8.82 6.29 -6.97
C GLY A 56 9.79 5.28 -6.35
N GLN A 57 10.14 5.42 -5.06
CA GLN A 57 10.94 4.44 -4.33
C GLN A 57 10.05 3.58 -3.43
N TYR A 58 10.37 2.29 -3.34
CA TYR A 58 9.71 1.36 -2.43
C TYR A 58 10.13 1.67 -1.00
N GLY A 59 9.14 2.04 -0.17
CA GLY A 59 9.27 2.14 1.27
C GLY A 59 8.96 0.81 1.96
N ASP A 60 8.35 0.92 3.13
CA ASP A 60 8.08 -0.24 3.96
C ASP A 60 6.94 -1.12 3.43
N LEU A 61 7.07 -2.41 3.75
CA LEU A 61 6.08 -3.45 3.49
C LEU A 61 5.41 -3.85 4.81
N PHE A 62 4.08 -3.74 4.87
CA PHE A 62 3.27 -4.13 6.01
C PHE A 62 2.53 -5.43 5.71
N GLY A 63 2.73 -6.43 6.57
CA GLY A 63 1.98 -7.69 6.53
C GLY A 63 0.61 -7.59 7.21
N PRO A 64 -0.16 -8.70 7.25
CA PRO A 64 -1.47 -8.74 7.88
C PRO A 64 -1.47 -8.25 9.33
N GLY A 65 -2.49 -7.48 9.70
CA GLY A 65 -2.67 -6.96 11.05
C GLY A 65 -3.01 -5.47 11.08
N LYS A 66 -3.05 -4.92 12.30
CA LYS A 66 -3.30 -3.51 12.57
C LYS A 66 -1.98 -2.82 12.85
N HIS A 67 -1.63 -1.82 12.06
CA HIS A 67 -0.40 -1.04 12.19
C HIS A 67 -0.73 0.42 12.47
N THR A 68 -0.05 1.02 13.45
CA THR A 68 -0.17 2.46 13.70
C THR A 68 0.92 3.17 12.92
N LEU A 69 0.53 4.00 11.96
CA LEU A 69 1.44 4.82 11.17
C LEU A 69 1.83 6.04 11.99
N THR A 70 3.05 6.01 12.52
CA THR A 70 3.71 7.15 13.12
C THR A 70 4.93 7.51 12.28
N THR A 71 5.21 8.80 12.16
CA THR A 71 6.37 9.32 11.40
C THR A 71 7.70 8.70 11.87
N ASP A 72 7.76 8.21 13.11
CA ASP A 72 8.96 7.65 13.73
C ASP A 72 9.21 6.16 13.40
N ASN A 73 8.22 5.42 12.91
CA ASN A 73 8.30 3.96 12.74
C ASN A 73 8.52 3.48 11.29
N ILE A 74 8.83 4.38 10.34
CA ILE A 74 9.03 4.03 8.91
C ILE A 74 10.50 4.32 8.51
N PRO A 75 11.41 3.32 8.51
CA PRO A 75 12.86 3.54 8.44
C PRO A 75 13.35 4.27 7.17
N LEU A 76 12.68 4.10 6.03
CA LEU A 76 13.05 4.84 4.80
C LEU A 76 12.56 6.30 4.83
N LEU A 77 11.49 6.60 5.57
CA LEU A 77 11.03 7.98 5.78
C LEU A 77 11.89 8.72 6.81
N THR A 78 12.50 8.03 7.77
CA THR A 78 13.42 8.64 8.75
C THR A 78 14.70 9.16 8.10
N ALA A 79 15.20 8.51 7.06
CA ALA A 79 16.36 8.97 6.30
C ALA A 79 16.06 10.28 5.52
N LEU A 80 14.83 10.44 5.02
CA LEU A 80 14.35 11.62 4.29
C LEU A 80 13.78 12.72 5.21
N ALA A 81 13.49 12.41 6.48
CA ALA A 81 13.00 13.33 7.52
C ALA A 81 14.01 14.44 7.89
N SER A 82 15.23 14.37 7.38
CA SER A 82 16.25 15.39 7.55
C SER A 82 16.08 16.60 6.61
N TRP A 83 15.13 16.58 5.65
CA TRP A 83 14.83 17.72 4.79
C TRP A 83 13.76 18.67 5.37
N LYS A 84 14.26 19.61 6.18
CA LYS A 84 13.81 21.01 6.38
C LYS A 84 12.42 21.31 6.95
N TYR A 85 11.50 20.35 7.06
CA TYR A 85 10.18 20.56 7.66
C TYR A 85 10.03 19.64 8.88
N GLY A 86 10.43 20.15 10.06
CA GLY A 86 10.35 19.41 11.30
C GLY A 86 8.93 18.92 11.58
N PHE A 87 8.80 17.61 11.83
CA PHE A 87 7.75 16.84 12.51
C PHE A 87 6.24 17.18 12.35
N GLU A 88 5.86 18.20 11.60
CA GLU A 88 4.51 18.78 11.56
C GLU A 88 3.87 18.69 10.16
N SER A 89 4.62 18.27 9.13
CA SER A 89 4.10 18.24 7.76
C SER A 89 3.62 16.83 7.35
N PRO A 90 2.40 16.70 6.80
CA PRO A 90 1.95 15.45 6.21
C PRO A 90 2.87 15.07 5.05
N PHE A 91 3.35 13.83 5.05
CA PHE A 91 4.19 13.32 3.98
C PHE A 91 3.31 12.70 2.89
N LYS A 92 3.71 12.92 1.63
CA LYS A 92 2.97 12.39 0.47
C LYS A 92 3.50 11.01 0.08
N ALA A 93 2.72 9.96 0.28
CA ALA A 93 3.08 8.60 -0.10
C ALA A 93 1.92 7.89 -0.80
N ASP A 94 2.24 7.08 -1.81
CA ASP A 94 1.27 6.19 -2.44
C ASP A 94 1.20 4.88 -1.64
N VAL A 95 -0.01 4.46 -1.29
CA VAL A 95 -0.26 3.21 -0.56
C VAL A 95 -0.86 2.18 -1.51
N TYR A 96 -0.16 1.06 -1.68
CA TYR A 96 -0.60 -0.05 -2.52
C TYR A 96 -0.95 -1.26 -1.66
N TYR A 97 -2.19 -1.72 -1.78
CA TYR A 97 -2.58 -3.04 -1.31
C TYR A 97 -2.28 -4.06 -2.42
N ILE A 98 -1.57 -5.12 -2.06
CA ILE A 98 -1.22 -6.23 -2.95
C ILE A 98 -1.88 -7.48 -2.41
N THR A 99 -2.62 -8.16 -3.27
CA THR A 99 -3.33 -9.39 -2.93
C THR A 99 -2.36 -10.57 -2.96
N THR A 100 -2.24 -11.30 -1.85
CA THR A 100 -1.33 -12.45 -1.69
C THR A 100 -2.04 -13.81 -1.75
N ARG A 101 -3.37 -13.82 -1.89
CA ARG A 101 -4.12 -15.08 -2.07
C ARG A 101 -3.78 -15.77 -3.39
N VAL A 102 -3.96 -17.08 -3.41
CA VAL A 102 -3.83 -17.88 -4.64
C VAL A 102 -5.02 -17.63 -5.57
N PHE A 103 -4.74 -17.21 -6.81
CA PHE A 103 -5.75 -17.05 -7.86
C PHE A 103 -6.02 -18.39 -8.55
N SER A 104 -7.01 -19.13 -8.05
CA SER A 104 -7.48 -20.38 -8.65
C SER A 104 -8.04 -20.10 -10.05
N GLY A 105 -7.34 -20.54 -11.09
CA GLY A 105 -7.73 -20.32 -12.50
C GLY A 105 -6.57 -19.81 -13.37
N ASN A 106 -5.56 -19.18 -12.77
CA ASN A 106 -4.36 -18.75 -13.48
C ASN A 106 -3.34 -19.88 -13.51
N LYS A 107 -3.52 -20.84 -14.43
CA LYS A 107 -2.51 -21.87 -14.69
C LYS A 107 -1.32 -21.26 -15.43
N TRP A 108 -0.12 -21.71 -15.09
CA TRP A 108 1.06 -21.41 -15.88
C TRP A 108 0.97 -22.17 -17.22
N GLY A 109 1.15 -21.45 -18.32
CA GLY A 109 1.07 -22.01 -19.66
C GLY A 109 1.14 -20.94 -20.72
N THR A 110 1.35 -21.37 -21.96
CA THR A 110 1.27 -20.52 -23.14
C THR A 110 -0.18 -20.43 -23.61
N GLN A 111 -0.59 -19.30 -24.20
CA GLN A 111 -1.92 -19.18 -24.79
C GLN A 111 -2.13 -20.20 -25.93
N ASN A 112 -1.07 -20.50 -26.67
CA ASN A 112 -1.05 -21.49 -27.73
C ASN A 112 -0.07 -22.62 -27.37
N PRO A 113 -0.39 -23.89 -27.67
CA PRO A 113 0.52 -25.00 -27.44
C PRO A 113 1.82 -24.84 -28.25
N PHE A 114 2.96 -25.18 -27.65
CA PHE A 114 4.26 -25.21 -28.33
C PHE A 114 4.56 -26.65 -28.76
N MET A 115 4.77 -26.88 -30.06
CA MET A 115 5.13 -28.19 -30.58
C MET A 115 6.60 -28.46 -30.26
N LEU A 116 6.87 -29.41 -29.37
CA LEU A 116 8.23 -29.90 -29.13
C LEU A 116 8.51 -31.03 -30.12
N ARG A 117 9.58 -30.91 -30.90
CA ARG A 117 10.06 -32.02 -31.73
C ARG A 117 10.82 -32.98 -30.82
N ASP A 118 10.48 -34.27 -30.89
CA ASP A 118 11.21 -35.31 -30.18
C ASP A 118 12.63 -35.44 -30.74
N GLN A 119 13.61 -35.84 -29.92
CA GLN A 119 14.96 -36.07 -30.43
C GLN A 119 14.94 -37.34 -31.28
N ASP A 120 15.40 -37.23 -32.53
CA ASP A 120 15.55 -38.36 -33.43
C ASP A 120 16.53 -39.36 -32.76
N LEU A 121 16.02 -40.52 -32.34
CA LEU A 121 16.77 -41.62 -31.69
C LEU A 121 17.85 -42.21 -32.61
#